data_AF-A0A971S5G8-F1
#
_entry.id   AF-A0A971S5G8-F1
#
_cell.length_a   1.000
_cell.length_b   1.000
_cell.length_c   1.000
_cell.angle_alpha   90.00
_cell.angle_beta   90.00
_cell.angle_gamma   90.00
#
_symmetry.space_group_name_H-M   'P 1'
#
loop_
_entity.id
_entity.type
_entity.pdbx_description
1 polymer ?
#
loop_
_entity_poly.entity_id
_entity_poly.type
_entity_poly.pdbx_seq_one_letter_code
_entity_poly.pdbx_strand_id
1 'polypeptide(L)'
;MLYKNPYCKKVKGSFLLIVSCGHCKTDIAKYQKVGRGNLLRMYIDRIIEGAVDFSKHKGALLCPNCNEQLATRTTLKRKKKEVYIMIRGAFNTRKV
;
A
#
# COMPACT_ATOMS: atom_id res chain seq x y z
N MET A 1 -4.15 -12.22 4.22
CA MET A 1 -2.96 -11.36 4.37
C MET A 1 -2.24 -11.77 5.66
N LEU A 2 -0.91 -11.69 5.69
CA LEU A 2 -0.08 -12.35 6.72
C LEU A 2 0.36 -11.41 7.85
N TYR A 3 0.57 -10.14 7.55
CA TYR A 3 1.11 -9.16 8.49
C TYR A 3 0.10 -8.06 8.78
N LYS A 4 -0.23 -7.88 10.06
CA LYS A 4 -0.98 -6.70 10.53
C LYS A 4 -0.03 -5.53 10.70
N ASN A 5 -0.44 -4.35 10.24
CA ASN A 5 0.38 -3.17 10.35
C ASN A 5 0.17 -2.49 11.72
N PRO A 6 1.19 -2.39 12.60
CA PRO A 6 1.06 -1.77 13.91
C PRO A 6 0.79 -0.26 13.84
N TYR A 7 1.14 0.40 12.72
CA TYR A 7 0.94 1.84 12.53
C TYR A 7 -0.45 2.22 12.01
N CYS A 8 -1.34 1.24 11.81
CA CYS A 8 -2.66 1.48 11.22
C CYS A 8 -3.51 2.39 12.12
N LYS A 9 -4.06 3.46 11.52
CA LYS A 9 -5.03 4.35 12.16
C LYS A 9 -6.36 4.28 11.42
N LYS A 10 -7.46 4.39 12.17
CA LYS A 10 -8.81 4.48 11.59
C LYS A 10 -9.00 5.84 10.93
N VAL A 11 -9.31 5.86 9.64
CA VAL A 11 -9.55 7.09 8.87
C VAL A 11 -11.04 7.24 8.57
N LYS A 12 -11.66 8.31 9.08
CA LYS A 12 -13.07 8.65 8.78
C LYS A 12 -13.24 8.96 7.28
N GLY A 13 -14.37 8.53 6.70
CA GLY A 13 -14.67 8.74 5.27
C GLY A 13 -13.78 7.94 4.32
N SER A 14 -13.09 6.92 4.81
CA SER A 14 -12.34 5.98 3.98
C SER A 14 -13.18 4.77 3.62
N PHE A 15 -12.82 4.13 2.51
CA PHE A 15 -13.32 2.81 2.12
C PHE A 15 -12.15 1.85 1.98
N LEU A 16 -12.45 0.56 2.09
CA LEU A 16 -11.46 -0.49 1.98
C LEU A 16 -11.14 -0.77 0.52
N LEU A 17 -9.83 -0.84 0.25
CA LEU A 17 -9.29 -1.13 -1.07
C LEU A 17 -8.25 -2.24 -0.91
N ILE A 18 -8.39 -3.30 -1.70
CA ILE A 18 -7.33 -4.30 -1.84
C ILE A 18 -6.42 -3.83 -2.97
N VAL A 19 -5.13 -3.74 -2.67
CA VAL A 19 -4.05 -3.51 -3.62
C VAL A 19 -3.42 -4.86 -3.93
N SER A 20 -3.39 -5.23 -5.20
CA SER A 20 -2.79 -6.46 -5.69
C SER A 20 -1.70 -6.16 -6.72
N CYS A 21 -0.81 -7.12 -6.96
CA CYS A 21 0.20 -7.01 -8.02
C CYS A 21 -0.47 -6.94 -9.39
N GLY A 22 0.05 -6.08 -10.28
CA GLY A 22 -0.41 -5.95 -11.66
C GLY A 22 -0.07 -7.19 -12.50
N HIS A 23 1.05 -7.83 -12.21
CA HIS A 23 1.57 -8.98 -12.96
C HIS A 23 0.98 -10.32 -12.50
N CYS A 24 1.20 -10.70 -11.24
CA CYS A 24 0.79 -12.02 -10.73
C CYS A 24 -0.56 -12.00 -9.98
N LYS A 25 -1.23 -10.85 -9.92
CA LYS A 25 -2.55 -10.65 -9.26
C LYS A 25 -2.58 -10.98 -7.76
N THR A 26 -1.44 -11.24 -7.13
CA THR A 26 -1.34 -11.55 -5.70
C THR A 26 -1.76 -10.35 -4.86
N ASP A 27 -2.61 -10.56 -3.86
CA ASP A 27 -3.06 -9.50 -2.96
C ASP A 27 -1.92 -9.06 -2.02
N ILE A 28 -1.60 -7.77 -2.03
CA ILE A 28 -0.42 -7.21 -1.37
C ILE A 28 -0.81 -6.48 -0.08
N ALA A 29 -1.84 -5.65 -0.13
CA ALA A 29 -2.21 -4.79 0.98
C ALA A 29 -3.71 -4.50 1.02
N LYS A 30 -4.27 -4.44 2.22
CA LYS A 30 -5.59 -3.91 2.50
C LYS A 30 -5.42 -2.48 3.00
N TYR A 31 -6.00 -1.54 2.28
CA TYR A 31 -5.71 -0.12 2.43
C TYR A 31 -6.98 0.70 2.64
N GLN A 32 -6.90 1.69 3.53
CA GLN A 32 -7.96 2.67 3.75
C GLN A 32 -7.82 3.83 2.76
N LYS A 33 -8.58 3.78 1.67
CA LYS A 33 -8.57 4.81 0.64
C LYS A 33 -9.59 5.91 0.95
N VAL A 34 -9.16 7.16 0.81
CA VAL A 34 -10.01 8.35 0.89
C VAL A 34 -10.13 8.96 -0.51
N GLY A 35 -11.34 9.40 -0.86
CA GLY A 35 -11.64 10.02 -2.15
C GLY A 35 -11.71 9.04 -3.33
N ARG A 36 -12.31 9.49 -4.44
CA ARG A 36 -12.67 8.65 -5.60
C ARG A 36 -11.57 8.47 -6.66
N GLY A 37 -10.54 9.33 -6.69
CA GLY A 37 -9.49 9.30 -7.72
C GLY A 37 -8.51 8.12 -7.61
N ASN A 38 -7.60 7.99 -8.55
CA ASN A 38 -6.62 6.88 -8.60
C ASN A 38 -5.69 6.85 -7.37
N LEU A 39 -5.23 5.64 -7.01
CA LEU A 39 -4.25 5.46 -5.93
C LEU A 39 -2.84 5.82 -6.42
N LEU A 40 -2.39 7.03 -6.12
CA LEU A 40 -1.02 7.47 -6.45
C LEU A 40 -0.02 7.23 -5.31
N ARG A 41 -0.53 7.31 -4.07
CA ARG A 41 0.29 7.19 -2.85
C ARG A 41 -0.44 6.34 -1.84
N MET A 42 0.28 5.39 -1.27
CA MET A 42 -0.20 4.53 -0.20
C MET A 42 0.51 4.95 1.10
N TYR A 43 -0.23 5.56 2.02
CA TYR A 43 0.33 5.98 3.30
C TYR A 43 0.46 4.80 4.25
N ILE A 44 1.62 4.66 4.92
CA ILE A 44 1.85 3.52 5.82
C ILE A 44 0.82 3.47 6.94
N ASP A 45 0.44 4.62 7.50
CA ASP A 45 -0.55 4.71 8.59
C ASP A 45 -1.99 4.31 8.17
N ARG A 46 -2.25 4.10 6.88
CA ARG A 46 -3.56 3.69 6.34
C ARG A 46 -3.60 2.26 5.84
N ILE A 47 -2.47 1.56 5.85
CA ILE A 47 -2.40 0.13 5.54
C ILE A 47 -2.89 -0.62 6.78
N ILE A 48 -3.87 -1.51 6.61
CA ILE A 48 -4.42 -2.33 7.70
C ILE A 48 -3.57 -3.59 7.86
N GLU A 49 -3.35 -4.28 6.75
CA GLU A 49 -2.65 -5.56 6.70
C GLU A 49 -2.10 -5.79 5.30
N GLY A 50 -1.18 -6.72 5.13
CA GLY A 50 -0.71 -7.15 3.82
C GLY A 50 0.12 -8.42 3.82
N ALA A 51 0.61 -8.77 2.64
CA ALA A 51 1.44 -9.94 2.40
C ALA A 51 2.92 -9.70 2.78
N VAL A 52 3.31 -8.45 3.00
CA VAL A 52 4.66 -8.06 3.41
C VAL A 52 4.62 -7.29 4.72
N ASP A 53 5.74 -7.34 5.43
CA ASP A 53 5.94 -6.55 6.64
C ASP A 53 6.24 -5.09 6.29
N PHE A 54 5.25 -4.21 6.51
CA PHE A 54 5.39 -2.77 6.28
C PHE A 54 6.11 -2.02 7.41
N SER A 55 6.32 -2.67 8.56
CA SER A 55 7.06 -2.06 9.67
C SER A 55 8.55 -1.96 9.37
N LYS A 56 9.08 -2.93 8.61
CA LYS A 56 10.47 -2.95 8.18
C LYS A 56 10.73 -1.93 7.08
N HIS A 57 11.84 -1.21 7.21
CA HIS A 57 12.33 -0.29 6.17
C HIS A 57 12.85 -1.07 4.97
N LYS A 58 11.98 -1.25 3.97
CA LYS A 58 12.35 -1.73 2.64
C LYS A 58 12.17 -0.55 1.68
N GLY A 59 13.25 -0.14 1.00
CA GLY A 59 13.26 1.04 0.12
C GLY A 59 12.21 1.00 -1.01
N ALA A 60 11.74 -0.20 -1.36
CA ALA A 60 10.66 -0.41 -2.30
C ALA A 60 9.66 -1.47 -1.79
N LEU A 61 8.44 -1.40 -2.30
CA LEU A 61 7.41 -2.43 -2.13
C LEU A 61 7.52 -3.43 -3.28
N LEU A 62 8.09 -4.60 -2.99
CA LEU A 62 8.20 -5.70 -3.93
C LEU A 62 7.07 -6.70 -3.72
N CYS A 63 6.60 -7.30 -4.81
CA CYS A 63 5.67 -8.42 -4.73
C CYS A 63 6.37 -9.65 -4.11
N PRO A 64 5.83 -10.30 -3.08
CA PRO A 64 6.45 -11.48 -2.48
C PRO A 64 6.40 -12.73 -3.37
N ASN A 65 5.61 -12.70 -4.46
CA ASN A 65 5.43 -13.83 -5.36
C ASN A 65 6.31 -13.71 -6.62
N CYS A 66 6.28 -12.55 -7.30
CA CYS A 66 7.01 -12.35 -8.56
C CYS A 66 8.16 -11.34 -8.46
N ASN A 67 8.47 -10.82 -7.27
CA ASN A 67 9.49 -9.79 -7.03
C ASN A 67 9.35 -8.47 -7.81
N GLU A 68 8.26 -8.28 -8.55
CA GLU A 68 7.97 -7.05 -9.27
C GLU A 68 7.90 -5.84 -8.33
N GLN A 69 8.47 -4.72 -8.74
CA GLN A 69 8.42 -3.49 -7.96
C GLN A 69 7.09 -2.78 -8.15
N LEU A 70 6.30 -2.68 -7.08
CA LEU A 70 4.96 -2.10 -7.11
C LEU A 70 4.95 -0.63 -6.71
N ALA A 71 5.86 -0.24 -5.82
CA ALA A 71 5.94 1.11 -5.30
C ALA A 71 7.33 1.41 -4.71
N THR A 72 7.65 2.69 -4.57
CA THR A 72 8.89 3.17 -3.93
C THR A 72 8.57 3.84 -2.61
N ARG A 73 9.25 3.47 -1.53
CA ARG A 73 9.06 4.09 -0.21
C ARG A 73 9.74 5.46 -0.20
N THR A 74 9.05 6.47 0.30
CA THR A 74 9.62 7.80 0.49
C THR A 74 8.99 8.48 1.70
N THR A 75 9.70 9.45 2.25
CA THR A 75 9.22 10.28 3.36
C THR A 75 8.81 11.65 2.83
N LEU A 76 7.52 11.98 2.96
CA LEU A 76 7.01 13.30 2.61
C LEU A 76 7.52 14.33 3.62
N LYS A 77 8.54 15.12 3.25
CA LYS A 77 9.15 16.16 4.11
C LYS A 77 8.12 17.08 4.77
N ARG A 78 7.10 17.54 4.03
CA ARG A 78 6.06 18.47 4.52
C ARG A 78 5.17 17.89 5.63
N LYS A 79 4.98 16.57 5.68
CA LYS A 79 4.07 15.91 6.65
C LYS A 79 4.81 14.97 7.62
N LYS A 80 6.13 14.79 7.45
CA LYS A 80 6.92 13.76 8.14
C LYS A 80 6.24 12.39 8.14
N LYS A 81 5.59 12.04 7.02
CA LYS A 81 4.87 10.77 6.85
C LYS A 81 5.54 9.92 5.80
N GLU A 82 5.64 8.64 6.10
CA GLU A 82 6.11 7.64 5.17
C GLU A 82 4.99 7.19 4.24
N VAL A 83 5.32 7.14 2.97
CA VAL A 83 4.40 6.74 1.91
C VAL A 83 5.11 5.86 0.90
N TYR A 84 4.34 4.98 0.27
CA TYR A 84 4.73 4.32 -0.95
C TYR A 84 4.17 5.10 -2.14
N ILE A 85 5.04 5.55 -3.04
CA ILE A 85 4.65 6.10 -4.34
C ILE A 85 4.41 4.92 -5.26
N MET A 86 3.17 4.75 -5.70
CA MET A 86 2.77 3.61 -6.52
C MET A 86 3.27 3.79 -7.96
N ILE A 87 3.84 2.74 -8.54
CA ILE A 87 4.28 2.73 -9.94
C ILE A 87 3.05 2.47 -10.83
N ARG A 88 2.77 3.36 -11.78
CA ARG A 88 1.60 3.21 -12.66
C ARG A 88 1.72 1.90 -13.46
N GLY A 89 0.63 1.13 -13.51
CA GLY A 89 0.58 -0.15 -14.22
C GLY A 89 1.14 -1.35 -13.46
N ALA A 90 1.95 -1.14 -12.43
CA ALA A 90 2.54 -2.25 -11.65
C ALA A 90 1.58 -2.87 -10.63
N PHE A 91 0.43 -2.24 -10.35
CA PHE A 91 -0.53 -2.68 -9.35
C PHE A 91 -1.97 -2.58 -9.85
N ASN A 92 -2.84 -3.40 -9.27
CA ASN A 92 -4.28 -3.33 -9.45
C ASN A 92 -4.95 -2.97 -8.12
N THR A 93 -6.15 -2.40 -8.20
CA THR A 93 -6.94 -2.06 -7.02
C THR A 93 -8.38 -2.49 -7.18
N ARG A 94 -8.94 -3.13 -6.15
CA ARG A 94 -10.37 -3.46 -6.08
C ARG A 94 -10.97 -3.00 -4.76
N LYS A 95 -12.21 -2.53 -4.81
CA LYS A 95 -12.95 -2.14 -3.60
C LYS A 95 -13.47 -3.40 -2.89
N VAL A 96 -13.49 -3.37 -1.56
CA VAL A 96 -14.12 -4.38 -0.70
C VAL A 96 -15.48 -3.88 -0.25
#